data_AF-A0AAX2ZGL7-F1
#
_entry.id   AF-A0AAX2ZGL7-F1
#
_cell.length_a   1.000
_cell.length_b   1.000
_cell.length_c   1.000
_cell.angle_alpha   90.00
_cell.angle_beta   90.00
_cell.angle_gamma   90.00
#
_symmetry.space_group_name_H-M   'P 1'
#
loop_
_entity.id
_entity.type
_entity.pdbx_description
1 polymer ?
#
loop_
_entity_poly.entity_id
_entity_poly.type
_entity_poly.pdbx_seq_one_letter_code
_entity_poly.pdbx_strand_id
1 'polypeptide(L)'
;MNKRNYTFNFNCSKYILITKLDKLKVVNADNSTNTNLLCRRINNKIKFMLYTNYTPGTYSIMGKGVVDIHSFEGEIFEKDSKSYISGHFKSSLYVRFFTVLVFAFCLMLIFNIYLMIEILFFYLGIMIFFKKHTEYRLLNKIKEFEKNINLHI
;
A
#
# COMPACT_ATOMS: atom_id res chain seq x y z
N MET A 1 -5.85 4.48 -16.50
CA MET A 1 -4.61 3.73 -16.20
C MET A 1 -4.95 2.27 -16.04
N ASN A 2 -4.36 1.38 -16.86
CA ASN A 2 -4.51 -0.06 -16.71
C ASN A 2 -4.06 -0.46 -15.30
N LYS A 3 -4.92 -1.12 -14.53
CA LYS A 3 -4.55 -1.64 -13.21
C LYS A 3 -3.52 -2.74 -13.43
N ARG A 4 -2.27 -2.49 -13.05
CA ARG A 4 -1.25 -3.54 -13.06
C ARG A 4 -1.63 -4.55 -11.98
N ASN A 5 -1.91 -5.78 -12.40
CA ASN A 5 -2.07 -6.88 -11.49
C ASN A 5 -0.69 -7.39 -11.07
N TYR A 6 -0.53 -7.67 -9.78
CA TYR A 6 0.67 -8.26 -9.21
C TYR A 6 0.29 -9.62 -8.63
N THR A 7 1.18 -10.59 -8.83
CA THR A 7 1.04 -11.95 -8.33
C THR A 7 2.24 -12.26 -7.45
N PHE A 8 1.99 -12.80 -6.26
CA PHE A 8 3.00 -13.25 -5.30
C PHE A 8 2.80 -14.75 -5.05
N ASN A 9 3.85 -15.55 -5.20
CA ASN A 9 3.75 -17.01 -5.19
C ASN A 9 4.31 -17.58 -3.88
N PHE A 10 3.50 -18.36 -3.18
CA PHE A 10 3.84 -18.97 -1.91
C PHE A 10 3.88 -20.50 -2.05
N ASN A 11 5.02 -21.10 -1.72
CA ASN A 11 5.27 -22.54 -1.76
C ASN A 11 4.60 -23.29 -0.58
N CYS A 12 3.44 -22.82 -0.11
CA CYS A 12 2.63 -23.51 0.90
C CYS A 12 1.19 -23.68 0.46
N SER A 13 0.49 -24.59 1.14
CA SER A 13 -0.96 -24.72 1.04
C SER A 13 -1.67 -23.42 1.47
N LYS A 14 -2.88 -23.24 0.94
CA LYS A 14 -3.72 -22.07 1.27
C LYS A 14 -3.92 -21.90 2.79
N TYR A 15 -4.06 -23.01 3.52
CA TYR A 15 -4.25 -22.99 4.98
C TYR A 15 -3.02 -22.43 5.73
N ILE A 16 -1.82 -22.85 5.36
CA ILE A 16 -0.57 -22.37 5.97
C ILE A 16 -0.38 -20.88 5.65
N LEU A 17 -0.63 -20.49 4.39
CA LEU A 17 -0.55 -19.08 3.98
C LEU A 17 -1.50 -18.22 4.80
N ILE A 18 -2.77 -18.62 4.92
CA ILE A 18 -3.77 -17.92 5.74
C ILE A 18 -3.28 -17.76 7.18
N THR A 19 -2.76 -18.83 7.78
CA THR A 19 -2.27 -18.81 9.16
C THR A 19 -1.09 -17.84 9.33
N LYS A 20 -0.16 -17.79 8.36
CA LYS A 20 0.96 -16.83 8.36
C LYS A 20 0.49 -15.40 8.17
N LEU A 21 -0.51 -15.18 7.30
CA LEU A 21 -1.11 -13.87 7.07
C LEU A 21 -1.87 -13.35 8.30
N ASP A 22 -2.60 -14.21 9.02
CA ASP A 22 -3.29 -13.82 10.25
C ASP A 22 -2.32 -13.46 11.38
N LYS A 23 -1.11 -14.05 11.36
CA LYS A 23 0.01 -13.71 12.27
C LYS A 23 0.70 -12.39 11.92
N LEU A 24 0.46 -11.80 10.73
CA LEU A 24 0.95 -10.46 10.38
C LEU A 24 0.15 -9.38 11.15
N LYS A 25 0.37 -9.30 12.46
CA LYS A 25 -0.07 -8.20 13.33
C LYS A 25 1.16 -7.58 14.00
N VAL A 26 1.75 -6.56 13.38
CA VAL A 26 2.80 -5.68 13.97
C VAL A 26 4.02 -6.43 14.56
N VAL A 27 4.28 -7.70 14.20
CA VAL A 27 5.34 -8.50 14.87
C VAL A 27 6.74 -8.29 14.26
N ASN A 28 6.86 -7.80 13.03
CA ASN A 28 8.18 -7.57 12.41
C ASN A 28 8.57 -6.10 12.50
N ALA A 29 9.05 -5.67 13.66
CA ALA A 29 9.67 -4.38 13.87
C ALA A 29 11.13 -4.42 13.35
N ASP A 30 11.33 -4.07 12.08
CA ASP A 30 12.66 -3.65 11.64
C ASP A 30 12.92 -2.24 12.17
N ASN A 31 13.82 -2.11 13.15
CA ASN A 31 14.21 -0.83 13.74
C ASN A 31 14.88 0.13 12.75
N SER A 32 15.18 -0.30 11.51
CA SER A 32 15.83 0.53 10.48
C SER A 32 14.84 1.36 9.66
N THR A 33 13.57 0.93 9.56
CA THR A 33 12.51 1.69 8.91
C THR A 33 11.27 1.66 9.80
N ASN A 34 10.81 2.81 10.29
CA ASN A 34 9.65 2.95 11.18
C ASN A 34 8.30 2.53 10.54
N THR A 35 8.28 1.67 9.52
CA THR A 35 7.11 1.19 8.79
C THR A 35 7.08 -0.33 8.65
N ASN A 36 6.04 -0.96 9.18
CA ASN A 36 5.81 -2.42 9.15
C ASN A 36 4.72 -2.79 8.14
N LEU A 37 4.72 -4.05 7.68
CA LEU A 37 3.64 -4.59 6.86
C LEU A 37 2.47 -5.02 7.75
N LEU A 38 1.28 -4.50 7.45
CA LEU A 38 0.03 -4.91 8.08
C LEU A 38 -0.82 -5.66 7.07
N CYS A 39 -1.32 -6.82 7.46
CA CYS A 39 -2.30 -7.58 6.68
C CYS A 39 -3.68 -7.47 7.35
N ARG A 40 -4.70 -7.14 6.56
CA ARG A 40 -6.11 -7.26 6.97
C ARG A 40 -6.84 -8.13 5.98
N ARG A 41 -7.52 -9.15 6.48
CA ARG A 41 -8.35 -10.05 5.66
C ARG A 41 -9.82 -9.78 5.91
N ILE A 42 -10.61 -9.58 4.86
CA ILE A 42 -12.06 -9.38 4.90
C ILE A 42 -12.67 -10.12 3.70
N ASN A 43 -13.59 -11.06 3.93
CA ASN A 43 -14.34 -11.78 2.88
C ASN A 43 -13.44 -12.32 1.74
N ASN A 44 -12.45 -13.15 2.07
CA ASN A 44 -11.44 -13.72 1.15
C ASN A 44 -10.50 -12.72 0.44
N LYS A 45 -10.69 -11.42 0.66
CA LYS A 45 -9.77 -10.38 0.19
C LYS A 45 -8.72 -10.09 1.25
N ILE A 46 -7.48 -9.97 0.79
CA ILE A 46 -6.34 -9.51 1.56
C ILE A 46 -6.11 -8.04 1.21
N LYS A 47 -5.93 -7.23 2.25
CA LYS A 47 -5.47 -5.85 2.15
C LYS A 47 -4.14 -5.72 2.89
N PHE A 48 -3.07 -5.45 2.14
CA PHE A 48 -1.78 -5.07 2.71
C PHE A 48 -1.68 -3.55 2.81
N MET A 49 -1.19 -3.07 3.94
CA MET A 49 -0.97 -1.65 4.26
C MET A 49 0.38 -1.48 4.96
N LEU A 50 0.91 -0.26 4.94
CA LEU A 50 2.03 0.10 5.80
C LEU A 50 1.51 0.60 7.16
N TYR A 51 2.17 0.22 8.23
CA TYR A 51 1.88 0.66 9.59
C TYR A 51 3.10 1.37 10.17
N THR A 52 2.96 2.63 10.58
CA THR A 52 4.08 3.39 11.14
C THR A 52 4.13 3.25 12.66
N ASN A 53 5.25 2.73 13.16
CA ASN A 53 5.61 2.77 14.57
C ASN A 53 6.63 3.89 14.76
N TYR A 54 6.17 5.10 15.06
CA TYR A 54 7.08 6.18 15.44
C TYR A 54 7.52 5.99 16.90
N THR A 55 8.83 6.00 17.13
CA THR A 55 9.41 6.10 18.47
C THR A 55 9.14 7.50 19.04
N PRO A 56 8.74 7.62 20.31
CA PRO A 56 8.60 8.93 20.96
C PRO A 56 9.92 9.69 20.88
N GLY A 57 9.92 10.93 20.37
CA GLY A 57 11.12 11.80 20.30
C GLY A 57 11.53 12.26 18.89
N THR A 58 10.91 11.74 17.82
CA THR A 58 11.06 12.31 16.48
C THR A 58 9.87 13.22 16.15
N TYR A 59 10.14 14.44 15.67
CA TYR A 59 9.15 15.48 15.32
C TYR A 59 8.18 15.01 14.22
N SER A 60 7.22 14.16 14.58
CA SER A 60 6.17 13.69 13.68
C SER A 60 4.81 14.06 14.28
N ILE A 61 4.13 14.99 13.60
CA ILE A 61 2.78 15.46 13.91
C ILE A 61 1.74 14.31 13.77
N MET A 62 2.14 13.18 13.17
CA MET A 62 1.34 11.98 12.99
C MET A 62 1.81 10.90 13.96
N GLY A 63 1.02 10.61 15.00
CA GLY A 63 1.29 9.53 15.96
C GLY A 63 1.28 8.11 15.35
N LYS A 64 1.33 7.07 16.20
CA LYS A 64 1.20 5.66 15.77
C LYS A 64 -0.05 5.48 14.90
N GLY A 65 0.11 4.91 13.70
CA GLY A 65 -0.99 4.91 12.74
C GLY A 65 -0.81 3.98 11.54
N VAL A 66 -1.95 3.59 10.96
CA VAL A 66 -1.99 2.87 9.69
C VAL A 66 -1.83 3.89 8.56
N VAL A 67 -0.81 3.74 7.74
CA VAL A 67 -0.68 4.48 6.49
C VAL A 67 -1.56 3.80 5.45
N ASP A 68 -2.86 4.09 5.51
CA ASP A 68 -3.87 3.58 4.56
C ASP A 68 -4.05 4.53 3.38
N ILE A 69 -3.00 5.27 2.99
CA ILE A 69 -3.06 6.19 1.85
C ILE A 69 -3.12 5.36 0.56
N HIS A 70 -2.26 4.35 0.44
CA HIS A 70 -2.25 3.37 -0.65
C HIS A 70 -2.08 1.97 -0.07
N SER A 71 -2.87 1.03 -0.57
CA SER A 71 -2.88 -0.36 -0.12
C SER A 71 -2.84 -1.31 -1.31
N PHE A 72 -2.31 -2.51 -1.11
CA PHE A 72 -2.51 -3.59 -2.06
C PHE A 72 -3.75 -4.39 -1.66
N GLU A 73 -4.68 -4.60 -2.58
CA GLU A 73 -5.84 -5.48 -2.40
C GLU A 73 -5.73 -6.68 -3.35
N GLY A 74 -5.86 -7.90 -2.82
CA GLY A 74 -5.78 -9.13 -3.61
C GLY A 74 -6.54 -10.30 -3.02
N GLU A 75 -6.56 -11.42 -3.74
CA GLU A 75 -7.27 -12.64 -3.36
C GLU A 75 -6.30 -13.83 -3.35
N ILE A 76 -6.55 -14.80 -2.47
CA ILE A 76 -5.75 -16.03 -2.37
C ILE A 76 -6.31 -17.08 -3.31
N PHE A 77 -5.44 -17.62 -4.15
CA PHE A 77 -5.70 -18.73 -5.02
C PHE A 77 -4.82 -19.91 -4.65
N GLU A 78 -5.21 -21.11 -5.08
CA GLU A 78 -4.47 -22.34 -4.86
C GLU A 78 -4.37 -23.10 -6.19
N LYS A 79 -3.16 -23.57 -6.49
CA LYS A 79 -2.83 -24.33 -7.68
C LYS A 79 -1.75 -25.36 -7.32
N ASP A 80 -2.02 -26.64 -7.58
CA ASP A 80 -1.05 -27.74 -7.39
C ASP A 80 -0.43 -27.77 -5.98
N SER A 81 -1.26 -27.61 -4.94
CA SER A 81 -0.86 -27.55 -3.51
C SER A 81 0.02 -26.34 -3.12
N LYS A 82 0.20 -25.39 -4.03
CA LYS A 82 0.83 -24.08 -3.79
C LYS A 82 -0.21 -23.00 -3.82
N SER A 83 0.02 -21.91 -3.10
CA SER A 83 -0.90 -20.79 -3.03
C SER A 83 -0.28 -19.52 -3.60
N TYR A 84 -1.09 -18.65 -4.17
CA TYR A 84 -0.63 -17.36 -4.66
C TYR A 84 -1.64 -16.27 -4.33
N ILE A 85 -1.14 -15.05 -4.17
CA ILE A 85 -1.98 -13.86 -3.98
C ILE A 85 -1.91 -13.06 -5.27
N SER A 86 -3.07 -12.78 -5.88
CA SER A 86 -3.17 -11.91 -7.05
C SER A 86 -4.04 -10.70 -6.73
N GLY A 87 -3.59 -9.51 -7.13
CA GLY A 87 -4.26 -8.27 -6.77
C GLY A 87 -3.66 -7.02 -7.41
N HIS A 88 -4.08 -5.86 -6.92
CA HIS A 88 -3.62 -4.57 -7.44
C HIS A 88 -3.51 -3.51 -6.34
N PHE A 89 -2.70 -2.49 -6.60
CA PHE A 89 -2.62 -1.32 -5.72
C PHE A 89 -3.85 -0.42 -5.88
N LYS A 90 -4.29 0.13 -4.76
CA LYS A 90 -5.47 0.96 -4.65
C LYS A 90 -5.19 2.15 -3.75
N SER A 91 -5.48 3.34 -4.26
CA SER A 91 -5.48 4.56 -3.47
C SER A 91 -6.75 4.63 -2.62
N SER A 92 -6.61 5.16 -1.42
CA SER A 92 -7.70 5.36 -0.46
C SER A 92 -8.78 6.29 -0.97
N LEU A 93 -9.96 6.22 -0.34
CA LEU A 93 -11.07 7.12 -0.64
C LEU A 93 -10.66 8.58 -0.45
N TYR A 94 -9.91 8.86 0.62
CA TYR A 94 -9.38 10.18 0.94
C TYR A 94 -8.55 10.75 -0.21
N VAL A 95 -7.55 10.00 -0.69
CA VAL A 95 -6.70 10.45 -1.81
C VAL A 95 -7.53 10.76 -3.06
N ARG A 96 -8.50 9.89 -3.38
CA ARG A 96 -9.35 10.08 -4.57
C ARG A 96 -10.21 11.34 -4.44
N PHE A 97 -10.82 11.54 -3.28
CA PHE A 97 -11.66 12.70 -2.99
C PHE A 97 -10.85 14.01 -3.10
N PHE A 98 -9.69 14.09 -2.44
CA PHE A 98 -8.83 15.27 -2.51
C PHE A 98 -8.30 15.54 -3.91
N THR A 99 -7.98 14.50 -4.68
CA THR A 99 -7.56 14.66 -6.09
C THR A 99 -8.64 15.33 -6.92
N VAL A 100 -9.91 14.92 -6.76
CA VAL A 100 -11.05 15.53 -7.48
C VAL A 100 -11.30 16.96 -6.99
N LEU A 101 -11.21 17.20 -5.69
CA LEU A 101 -11.44 18.52 -5.11
C LEU A 101 -10.40 19.55 -5.58
N VAL A 102 -9.12 19.19 -5.62
CA VAL A 102 -8.06 20.06 -6.16
C VAL A 102 -8.29 20.34 -7.64
N PHE A 103 -8.66 19.33 -8.42
CA PHE A 103 -8.97 19.51 -9.83
C PHE A 103 -10.16 20.48 -10.05
N ALA A 104 -11.24 20.32 -9.30
CA ALA A 104 -12.40 21.21 -9.35
C ALA A 104 -12.03 22.65 -8.95
N PHE A 105 -11.20 22.82 -7.91
CA PHE A 105 -10.73 24.13 -7.48
C PHE A 105 -9.86 24.82 -8.54
N CYS A 106 -8.97 24.06 -9.20
CA CYS A 106 -8.17 24.57 -10.32
C CYS A 106 -9.04 25.04 -11.50
N LEU A 107 -10.14 24.34 -11.80
CA LEU A 107 -11.05 24.72 -12.88
C LEU A 107 -11.85 26.00 -12.58
N MET A 108 -12.17 26.28 -11.31
CA MET A 108 -12.94 27.47 -10.92
C MET A 108 -12.12 28.77 -10.98
N LEU A 109 -10.79 28.71 -10.90
CA LEU A 109 -9.90 29.87 -10.81
C LEU A 109 -9.41 30.39 -12.18
N ILE A 110 -10.32 30.54 -13.15
CA ILE A 110 -10.06 30.88 -14.57
C ILE A 110 -9.31 32.22 -14.78
N PHE A 111 -9.19 33.08 -13.76
CA PHE A 111 -8.60 34.41 -13.89
C PHE A 111 -7.07 34.46 -14.09
N ASN A 112 -6.32 33.37 -13.82
CA ASN A 112 -4.88 33.28 -14.11
C ASN A 112 -4.52 31.87 -14.60
N ILE A 113 -4.99 31.54 -15.80
CA ILE A 113 -4.90 30.21 -16.42
C ILE A 113 -3.48 29.62 -16.37
N TYR A 114 -2.45 30.43 -16.63
CA TYR A 114 -1.06 29.95 -16.72
C TYR A 114 -0.49 29.47 -15.37
N LEU A 115 -0.57 30.30 -14.32
CA LEU A 115 -0.07 29.95 -12.98
C LEU A 115 -0.83 28.76 -12.39
N MET A 116 -2.15 28.67 -12.62
CA MET A 116 -2.97 27.57 -12.14
C MET A 116 -2.63 26.23 -12.80
N ILE A 117 -2.25 26.25 -14.08
CA ILE A 117 -1.79 25.05 -14.80
C ILE A 117 -0.46 24.54 -14.21
N GLU A 118 0.50 25.42 -13.94
CA GLU A 118 1.78 25.03 -13.34
C GLU A 118 1.59 24.41 -11.94
N ILE A 119 0.74 25.02 -11.11
CA ILE A 119 0.41 24.48 -9.77
C ILE A 119 -0.26 23.10 -9.88
N LEU A 120 -1.17 22.92 -10.84
CA LEU A 120 -1.85 21.63 -11.04
C LEU A 120 -0.86 20.53 -11.46
N PHE A 121 0.05 20.82 -12.39
CA PHE A 121 1.08 19.87 -12.80
C PHE A 121 2.06 19.55 -11.68
N PHE A 122 2.46 20.56 -10.90
CA PHE A 122 3.32 20.37 -9.72
C PHE A 122 2.64 19.46 -8.67
N TYR A 123 1.38 19.73 -8.35
CA TYR A 123 0.59 18.91 -7.43
C TYR A 123 0.44 17.46 -7.94
N LEU A 124 0.10 17.28 -9.21
CA LEU A 124 0.02 15.95 -9.84
C LEU A 124 1.37 15.22 -9.78
N GLY A 125 2.48 15.92 -10.02
CA GLY A 125 3.83 15.38 -9.92
C GLY A 125 4.14 14.84 -8.53
N ILE A 126 3.86 15.64 -7.49
CA ILE A 126 4.03 15.25 -6.08
C ILE A 126 3.16 14.03 -5.75
N MET A 127 1.89 14.04 -6.15
CA MET A 127 0.97 12.92 -5.90
C MET A 127 1.44 11.62 -6.56
N ILE A 128 1.92 11.69 -7.81
CA ILE A 128 2.49 10.54 -8.51
C ILE A 128 3.76 10.03 -7.82
N PHE A 129 4.63 10.94 -7.36
CA PHE A 129 5.84 10.59 -6.63
C PHE A 129 5.53 9.85 -5.33
N PHE A 130 4.70 10.43 -4.46
CA PHE A 130 4.29 9.78 -3.21
C PHE A 130 3.60 8.44 -3.46
N LYS A 131 2.81 8.37 -4.54
CA LYS A 131 2.17 7.13 -4.94
C LYS A 131 3.17 6.03 -5.24
N LYS A 132 4.08 6.29 -6.17
CA LYS A 132 5.11 5.32 -6.57
C LYS A 132 5.99 4.93 -5.39
N HIS A 133 6.38 5.90 -4.56
CA HIS A 133 7.21 5.64 -3.38
C HIS A 133 6.52 4.70 -2.38
N THR A 134 5.23 4.92 -2.10
CA THR A 134 4.47 4.09 -1.17
C THR A 134 4.22 2.69 -1.74
N GLU A 135 3.81 2.61 -3.02
CA GLU A 135 3.62 1.32 -3.71
C GLU A 135 4.91 0.50 -3.75
N TYR A 136 6.05 1.13 -4.02
CA TYR A 136 7.36 0.48 -4.03
C TYR A 136 7.74 -0.09 -2.66
N ARG A 137 7.58 0.69 -1.58
CA ARG A 137 7.84 0.22 -0.22
C ARG A 137 6.97 -0.97 0.17
N LEU A 138 5.68 -0.90 -0.17
CA LEU A 138 4.73 -1.97 0.12
C LEU A 138 5.03 -3.22 -0.72
N LEU A 139 5.39 -3.05 -1.99
CA LEU A 139 5.86 -4.14 -2.86
C LEU A 139 7.07 -4.86 -2.27
N ASN A 140 8.09 -4.11 -1.83
CA ASN A 140 9.31 -4.69 -1.25
C ASN A 140 8.99 -5.48 0.01
N LYS A 141 8.14 -4.96 0.90
CA LYS A 141 7.75 -5.68 2.13
C LYS A 141 6.91 -6.93 1.86
N ILE A 142 6.04 -6.94 0.85
CA ILE A 142 5.33 -8.17 0.45
C ILE A 142 6.32 -9.20 -0.12
N LYS A 143 7.27 -8.79 -0.98
CA LYS A 143 8.29 -9.69 -1.54
C LYS A 143 9.20 -10.28 -0.46
N GLU A 144 9.57 -9.48 0.54
CA GLU A 144 10.33 -9.95 1.70
C GLU A 144 9.55 -11.02 2.47
N PHE A 145 8.25 -10.80 2.69
CA PHE A 145 7.37 -11.78 3.31
C PHE A 145 7.21 -13.07 2.48
N GLU A 146 7.05 -12.96 1.16
CA GLU A 146 7.04 -14.08 0.21
C GLU A 146 8.32 -14.93 0.33
N LYS A 147 9.48 -14.28 0.30
CA LYS A 147 10.77 -14.95 0.45
C LYS A 147 10.88 -15.67 1.80
N ASN A 148 10.48 -15.01 2.88
CA ASN A 148 10.55 -15.61 4.22
C ASN A 148 9.63 -16.82 4.38
N ILE A 149 8.43 -16.80 3.79
CA ILE A 149 7.56 -17.99 3.79
C ILE A 149 8.21 -19.11 3.00
N ASN A 150 8.69 -18.83 1.80
CA ASN A 150 9.22 -19.85 0.89
C ASN A 150 10.53 -20.49 1.37
N LEU A 151 11.26 -19.85 2.30
CA LEU A 151 12.48 -20.40 2.92
C LEU A 151 12.21 -21.27 4.15
N HIS A 152 11.02 -21.15 4.76
CA HIS A 152 10.66 -21.81 6.02
C HIS A 152 9.61 -22.91 5.84
N ILE A 153 9.48 -23.45 4.63
CA ILE A 153 8.66 -24.59 4.24
C ILE A 153 9.56 -25.59 3.54
#